data_AF-A0A1G1G6X6-F1
#
_entry.id   AF-A0A1G1G6X6-F1
#
_cell.length_a   1.000
_cell.length_b   1.000
_cell.length_c   1.000
_cell.angle_alpha   90.00
_cell.angle_beta   90.00
_cell.angle_gamma   90.00
#
_symmetry.space_group_name_H-M   'P 1'
#
loop_
_entity.id
_entity.type
_entity.pdbx_description
1 polymer ?
#
loop_
_entity_poly.entity_id
_entity_poly.type
_entity_poly.pdbx_seq_one_letter_code
_entity_poly.pdbx_strand_id
1 'polypeptide(L)' 'MVKKVWNEMQVYYPNVEIDQFIVMPNHIHGIIVLFIRAGPCACPDKNKPDKRGQPHGVAPRTKRKGDRYIFWG' A
#
# COMPACT_ATOMS: atom_id res chain seq x y z
N MET A 1 15.15 -0.11 -21.69
CA MET A 1 14.23 -1.28 -21.58
C MET A 1 13.33 -1.15 -20.35
N VAL A 2 13.86 -1.13 -19.13
CA VAL A 2 13.09 -1.00 -17.88
C VAL A 2 12.12 0.19 -17.87
N LYS A 3 12.59 1.42 -18.12
CA LYS A 3 11.71 2.62 -18.15
C LYS A 3 10.55 2.51 -19.14
N LYS A 4 10.79 1.85 -20.29
CA LYS A 4 9.75 1.66 -21.31
C LYS A 4 8.67 0.69 -20.81
N VAL A 5 9.08 -0.47 -20.31
CA VAL A 5 8.16 -1.48 -19.73
C VAL A 5 7.42 -0.90 -18.52
N TRP A 6 8.11 -0.15 -17.66
CA TRP A 6 7.51 0.54 -16.53
C TRP A 6 6.40 1.49 -17.00
N ASN A 7 6.67 2.35 -18.00
CA ASN A 7 5.67 3.26 -18.56
C ASN A 7 4.51 2.52 -19.27
N GLU A 8 4.76 1.36 -19.86
CA GLU A 8 3.73 0.54 -20.50
C GLU A 8 2.77 -0.11 -19.50
N MET A 9 3.09 -0.13 -18.18
CA MET A 9 2.19 -0.66 -17.16
C MET A 9 0.80 -0.02 -17.18
N GLN A 10 0.70 1.28 -17.48
CA GLN A 10 -0.58 1.98 -17.55
C GLN A 10 -1.50 1.44 -18.67
N VAL A 11 -0.92 0.85 -19.71
CA VAL A 11 -1.66 0.25 -20.83
C VAL A 11 -2.29 -1.08 -20.42
N TYR A 12 -1.56 -1.89 -19.66
CA TYR A 12 -2.02 -3.21 -19.23
C TYR A 12 -2.87 -3.16 -17.96
N TYR A 13 -2.66 -2.13 -17.13
CA TYR A 13 -3.33 -1.93 -15.86
C TYR A 13 -3.98 -0.53 -15.82
N PRO A 14 -5.19 -0.37 -16.39
CA PRO A 14 -5.84 0.94 -16.53
C PRO A 14 -6.19 1.63 -15.20
N ASN A 15 -6.22 0.88 -14.10
CA ASN A 15 -6.44 1.42 -12.75
C ASN A 15 -5.13 1.77 -12.02
N VAL A 16 -4.00 1.80 -12.74
CA VAL A 16 -2.68 2.09 -12.19
C VAL A 16 -2.12 3.33 -12.88
N GLU A 17 -1.67 4.28 -12.08
CA GLU A 17 -0.93 5.46 -12.54
C GLU A 17 0.46 5.48 -11.92
N ILE A 18 1.45 5.94 -12.70
CA ILE A 18 2.85 6.05 -12.28
C ILE A 18 3.11 7.49 -11.86
N ASP A 19 3.58 7.68 -10.63
CA ASP A 19 3.96 9.00 -10.12
C ASP A 19 5.47 9.23 -10.30
N GLN A 20 6.28 8.74 -9.36
CA GLN A 20 7.73 8.87 -9.41
C GLN A 20 8.42 7.51 -9.32
N PHE A 21 9.56 7.35 -10.01
CA PHE A 21 10.40 6.17 -9.89
C PHE A 21 11.88 6.48 -10.14
N ILE A 22 12.76 5.65 -9.60
CA ILE A 22 14.22 5.69 -9.79
C ILE A 22 14.69 4.28 -10.14
N VAL A 23 15.54 4.20 -11.16
CA VAL A 23 16.19 2.95 -11.59
C VAL A 23 17.60 2.92 -11.04
N MET A 24 17.91 1.88 -10.28
CA MET A 24 19.26 1.57 -9.82
C MET A 24 19.77 0.32 -10.55
N PRO A 25 21.08 0.01 -10.50
CA PRO A 25 21.65 -1.12 -11.22
C PRO A 25 21.02 -2.49 -10.88
N ASN A 26 20.52 -2.66 -9.65
CA ASN A 26 19.97 -3.93 -9.15
C ASN A 26 18.45 -3.95 -9.00
N HIS A 27 17.77 -2.80 -8.85
CA HIS A 27 16.32 -2.74 -8.66
C HIS A 27 15.73 -1.35 -8.96
N ILE A 28 14.41 -1.24 -8.80
CA ILE A 28 13.64 -0.03 -9.10
C ILE A 28 12.81 0.29 -7.86
N HIS A 29 12.83 1.56 -7.45
CA HIS A 29 11.83 2.10 -6.54
C HIS A 29 10.82 2.89 -7.34
N GLY A 30 9.53 2.61 -7.15
CA GLY A 30 8.46 3.32 -7.82
C GLY A 30 7.29 3.56 -6.88
N ILE A 31 6.62 4.69 -7.09
CA ILE A 31 5.36 5.06 -6.47
C ILE A 31 4.29 4.92 -7.55
N ILE A 32 3.22 4.19 -7.23
CA ILE A 32 2.06 4.01 -8.10
C ILE A 32 0.78 4.37 -7.35
N VAL A 33 -0.18 4.92 -8.08
CA VAL A 33 -1.54 5.21 -7.59
C VAL A 33 -2.47 4.11 -8.08
N LEU A 34 -3.29 3.56 -7.17
CA LEU A 34 -4.26 2.50 -7.48
C LEU A 34 -5.68 3.04 -7.38
N PHE A 35 -6.37 3.13 -8.51
CA PHE A 35 -7.77 3.53 -8.58
C PHE A 35 -8.68 2.33 -8.37
N ILE A 36 -8.78 1.87 -7.13
CA ILE A 36 -9.75 0.85 -6.74
C ILE A 36 -10.94 1.56 -6.13
N ARG A 37 -12.12 1.41 -6.73
CA ARG A 37 -13.37 1.76 -6.03
C ARG A 37 -13.46 0.78 -4.85
N ALA A 38 -13.19 1.25 -3.63
CA ALA A 38 -13.49 0.47 -2.45
C ALA A 38 -14.97 0.09 -2.54
N GLY A 39 -15.27 -1.21 -2.61
CA GLY A 39 -16.62 -1.69 -2.40
C GLY A 39 -17.14 -1.16 -1.06
N PRO A 40 -18.47 -1.07 -0.87
CA PRO A 40 -19.06 -0.52 0.35
C PRO A 40 -18.34 -1.10 1.56
N CYS A 41 -17.85 -0.23 2.46
CA CYS A 41 -17.27 -0.64 3.71
C CYS A 41 -18.19 -1.70 4.32
N ALA A 42 -17.69 -2.91 4.55
CA ALA A 42 -18.42 -3.93 5.29
C ALA A 42 -18.51 -3.42 6.74
N CYS A 43 -19.43 -2.49 6.99
CA CYS A 43 -19.79 -2.05 8.31
C CYS A 43 -20.48 -3.26 8.98
N PRO A 44 -19.89 -3.86 10.02
CA PRO A 44 -20.60 -4.89 10.76
C PRO A 44 -21.85 -4.27 11.39
N ASP A 45 -22.99 -4.91 11.18
CA ASP A 45 -24.26 -4.56 11.82
C ASP A 45 -24.09 -4.63 13.35
N LYS A 46 -24.26 -3.49 14.02
CA LYS A 46 -24.11 -3.37 15.48
C LYS A 46 -25.19 -4.13 16.26
N ASN A 47 -26.23 -4.64 15.61
CA ASN A 47 -27.35 -5.32 16.25
C ASN A 47 -27.22 -6.85 16.32
N LYS A 48 -26.11 -7.44 15.86
CA LYS A 48 -25.86 -8.89 16.06
C LYS A 48 -24.98 -9.11 17.30
N PRO A 49 -25.41 -9.97 18.26
CA PRO A 49 -24.54 -10.35 19.36
C PRO A 49 -23.34 -11.12 18.81
N ASP A 50 -22.15 -10.56 19.02
CA ASP A 50 -20.90 -11.14 18.57
C ASP A 50 -20.58 -12.43 19.35
N LYS A 51 -20.61 -13.57 18.66
CA LYS A 51 -20.18 -14.86 19.22
C LYS A 51 -18.76 -15.25 18.83
N ARG A 52 -17.96 -14.34 18.25
CA ARG A 52 -16.59 -14.64 17.85
C ARG A 52 -15.63 -14.23 18.95
N GLY A 53 -14.83 -15.20 19.41
CA GLY A 53 -13.82 -15.02 20.45
C GLY A 53 -12.90 -13.85 20.15
N GLN A 54 -12.61 -13.06 21.18
CA GLN A 54 -11.75 -11.89 21.10
C GLN A 54 -10.37 -12.30 20.55
N PRO A 55 -9.87 -11.68 19.47
CA PRO A 55 -8.46 -11.79 19.14
C PRO A 55 -7.66 -11.10 20.24
N HIS A 56 -6.78 -11.84 20.91
CA HIS A 56 -5.85 -11.30 21.90
C HIS A 56 -5.03 -10.17 21.26
N GLY A 57 -5.06 -8.99 21.89
CA GLY A 57 -4.65 -7.72 21.30
C GLY A 57 -3.23 -7.70 20.73
N VAL A 58 -3.04 -6.93 19.66
CA VAL A 58 -1.71 -6.57 19.16
C VAL A 58 -0.98 -5.71 20.20
N ALA A 59 0.26 -6.07 20.51
CA ALA A 59 1.09 -5.35 21.49
C ALA A 59 1.27 -3.87 21.06
N PRO A 60 1.07 -2.89 21.97
CA PRO A 60 1.30 -1.48 21.65
C PRO A 60 2.77 -1.24 21.33
N ARG A 61 3.10 -0.91 20.08
CA ARG A 61 4.45 -0.40 19.76
C ARG A 61 4.51 1.06 20.19
N THR A 62 5.21 1.34 21.28
CA THR A 62 5.56 2.70 21.69
C THR A 62 6.35 3.39 20.54
N LYS A 63 5.88 4.58 20.13
CA LYS A 63 6.54 5.41 19.12
C LYS A 63 7.92 5.84 19.66
N ARG A 64 9.02 5.38 19.06
CA ARG A 64 10.33 6.01 19.27
C ARG A 64 10.33 7.34 18.53
N LYS A 65 10.55 8.42 19.27
CA LYS A 65 10.79 9.76 18.76
C LYS A 65 12.19 9.75 18.13
N GLY A 66 12.31 9.70 16.81
CA GLY A 66 13.64 9.72 16.19
C GLY A 66 13.74 9.50 14.67
N ASP A 67 12.84 8.74 14.06
CA ASP A 67 13.12 8.27 12.69
C ASP A 67 12.54 9.21 11.64
N ARG A 68 13.29 10.26 11.29
CA ARG A 68 13.06 11.00 10.06
C ARG A 68 14.29 10.87 9.16
N TYR A 69 14.00 10.53 7.92
CA TYR A 69 14.88 10.31 6.76
C TYR A 69 15.43 8.90 6.60
N ILE A 70 14.63 8.06 5.90
CA ILE A 70 15.15 6.90 5.17
C ILE A 70 15.41 7.39 3.75
N PHE A 71 16.66 7.78 3.46
CA PHE A 71 17.15 7.82 2.09
C PHE A 71 17.62 6.39 1.77
N TRP A 72 17.04 5.78 0.73
CA TRP A 72 17.44 4.48 0.23
C TRP A 72 18.78 4.61 -0.51
N GLY A 73 19.74 3.75 -0.15
CA GLY A 73 20.99 3.50 -0.88
C GLY A 73 20.98 2.11 -1.50
#